data_AF-A0A372BTD6-F1
#
_entry.id   AF-A0A372BTD6-F1
#
_cell.length_a   1.000
_cell.length_b   1.000
_cell.length_c   1.000
_cell.angle_alpha   90.00
_cell.angle_beta   90.00
_cell.angle_gamma   90.00
#
_symmetry.space_group_name_H-M   'P 1'
#
loop_
_entity.id
_entity.type
_entity.pdbx_description
1 polymer ?
#
loop_
_entity_poly.entity_id
_entity_poly.type
_entity_poly.pdbx_seq_one_letter_code
_entity_poly.pdbx_strand_id
1 'polypeptide(L)' 'MHRLLNKLLIALTLSALLVVSAWAITLEEAAQRVAQEYDAKVVSAHTVERDGRRIHVIRIVTDDGVVRTVRVPADGD' A
#
# COMPACT_ATOMS: atom_id res chain seq x y z
N MET A 1 -7.53 40.54 -23.66
CA MET A 1 -7.63 39.12 -24.05
C MET A 1 -6.58 38.22 -23.37
N HIS A 2 -5.31 38.65 -23.23
CA HIS A 2 -4.26 37.86 -22.54
C HIS A 2 -4.52 37.53 -21.06
N ARG A 3 -5.20 38.42 -20.30
CA ARG A 3 -5.49 38.21 -18.87
C ARG A 3 -6.51 37.11 -18.60
N LEU A 4 -7.41 36.83 -19.56
CA LEU A 4 -8.41 35.76 -19.44
C LEU A 4 -7.78 34.39 -19.78
N LEU A 5 -6.87 34.37 -20.75
CA LEU A 5 -6.11 33.18 -21.13
C LEU A 5 -5.17 32.71 -20.02
N ASN A 6 -4.46 33.64 -19.36
CA ASN A 6 -3.62 33.31 -18.20
C ASN A 6 -4.45 32.80 -17.00
N LYS A 7 -5.65 33.35 -16.77
CA LYS A 7 -6.54 32.87 -15.70
C LYS A 7 -7.04 31.45 -15.99
N LEU A 8 -7.31 31.13 -17.26
CA LEU A 8 -7.70 29.77 -17.67
C LEU A 8 -6.55 28.77 -17.51
N LEU A 9 -5.32 29.17 -17.85
CA LEU A 9 -4.11 28.35 -17.68
C LEU A 9 -3.78 28.07 -16.21
N ILE A 10 -3.96 29.07 -15.34
CA ILE A 10 -3.75 28.92 -13.89
C ILE A 10 -4.85 28.04 -13.25
N ALA A 11 -6.10 28.18 -13.69
CA ALA A 11 -7.20 27.34 -13.20
C ALA A 11 -7.05 25.86 -13.65
N LEU A 12 -6.51 25.63 -14.85
CA LEU A 12 -6.28 24.28 -15.38
C LEU A 12 -5.12 23.57 -14.67
N THR A 13 -4.08 24.31 -14.27
CA THR A 13 -2.92 23.75 -13.55
C THR A 13 -3.20 23.45 -12.08
N LEU A 14 -4.10 24.20 -11.43
CA LEU A 14 -4.46 23.95 -10.02
C LEU A 14 -5.31 22.68 -9.83
N SER A 15 -6.03 22.25 -10.86
CA SER A 15 -6.92 21.07 -10.82
C SER A 15 -6.17 19.73 -10.92
N ALA A 16 -4.89 19.74 -11.32
CA ALA A 16 -4.11 18.52 -11.59
C ALA A 16 -3.43 17.90 -10.35
N LEU A 17 -3.57 18.50 -9.16
CA LEU A 17 -2.82 18.12 -7.95
C LEU A 17 -3.47 17.04 -7.07
N LEU A 18 -4.63 16.47 -7.45
CA LEU A 18 -5.41 15.62 -6.55
C LEU A 18 -5.59 14.15 -6.98
N VAL A 19 -4.73 13.63 -7.85
CA VAL A 19 -4.71 12.18 -8.11
C VAL A 19 -3.55 11.55 -7.32
N VAL A 20 -3.73 11.39 -6.01
CA VAL A 20 -2.98 10.39 -5.24
C VAL A 20 -3.70 9.07 -5.50
N SER A 21 -3.21 8.30 -6.47
CA SER A 21 -3.59 6.91 -6.59
C SER A 21 -3.03 6.17 -5.37
N ALA A 22 -3.89 5.75 -4.46
CA ALA A 22 -3.54 4.77 -3.45
C ALA A 22 -3.24 3.45 -4.17
N TRP A 23 -1.96 3.12 -4.34
CA TRP A 23 -1.56 1.87 -4.99
C TRP A 23 -1.85 0.73 -4.02
N ALA A 24 -2.87 -0.07 -4.33
CA ALA A 24 -3.14 -1.27 -3.56
C ALA A 24 -2.00 -2.28 -3.74
N ILE A 25 -1.42 -2.75 -2.65
CA ILE A 25 -0.40 -3.79 -2.68
C ILE A 25 -1.05 -5.16 -2.81
N THR A 26 -0.41 -6.08 -3.53
CA THR A 26 -0.88 -7.47 -3.61
C THR A 26 -0.44 -8.28 -2.39
N LEU A 27 -1.11 -9.42 -2.14
CA LEU A 27 -0.76 -10.34 -1.06
C LEU A 27 0.69 -10.86 -1.20
N GLU A 28 1.11 -11.14 -2.42
CA GLU A 28 2.46 -11.66 -2.73
C GLU A 28 3.54 -10.62 -2.47
N GLU A 29 3.34 -9.40 -2.97
CA GLU A 29 4.26 -8.28 -2.71
C GLU A 29 4.36 -7.97 -1.22
N ALA A 30 3.23 -8.00 -0.51
CA ALA A 30 3.21 -7.79 0.94
C ALA A 30 3.98 -8.91 1.67
N ALA A 31 3.76 -10.17 1.29
CA ALA A 31 4.46 -11.32 1.88
C ALA A 31 5.98 -11.25 1.63
N GLN A 32 6.39 -10.90 0.40
CA GLN A 32 7.80 -10.80 0.05
C GLN A 32 8.47 -9.61 0.74
N ARG A 33 7.79 -8.47 0.83
CA ARG A 33 8.29 -7.31 1.59
C ARG A 33 8.51 -7.67 3.06
N VAL A 34 7.54 -8.32 3.70
CA VAL A 34 7.66 -8.73 5.11
C VAL A 34 8.77 -9.77 5.29
N ALA A 35 8.92 -10.72 4.37
CA ALA A 35 10.02 -11.69 4.43
C ALA A 35 11.39 -11.02 4.41
N GLN A 36 11.57 -10.01 3.55
CA GLN A 36 12.81 -9.25 3.42
C GLN A 36 13.07 -8.34 4.63
N GLU A 37 12.04 -7.66 5.12
CA GLU A 37 12.16 -6.74 6.25
C GLU A 37 12.57 -7.45 7.55
N TYR A 38 12.05 -8.67 7.76
CA TYR A 38 12.31 -9.45 8.97
C TYR A 38 13.40 -10.50 8.81
N ASP A 39 14.03 -10.60 7.63
CA ASP A 39 14.96 -11.68 7.26
C ASP A 39 14.41 -13.06 7.67
N ALA A 40 13.20 -13.34 7.19
CA ALA A 40 12.37 -14.44 7.69
C ALA A 40 11.66 -15.20 6.56
N LYS A 41 11.20 -16.42 6.85
CA LYS A 41 10.46 -17.25 5.90
C LYS A 41 8.96 -17.11 6.09
N VAL A 42 8.21 -16.98 4.99
CA VAL A 42 6.75 -16.96 5.03
C VAL A 42 6.19 -18.36 5.21
N VAL A 43 5.35 -18.54 6.23
CA VAL A 43 4.66 -19.80 6.54
C VAL A 43 3.23 -19.80 6.00
N SER A 44 2.58 -18.64 5.98
CA SER A 44 1.23 -18.47 5.45
C SER A 44 0.97 -17.00 5.15
N ALA A 45 0.21 -16.71 4.10
CA ALA A 45 -0.26 -15.38 3.79
C ALA A 45 -1.72 -15.47 3.33
N HIS A 46 -2.58 -14.58 3.83
CA HIS A 46 -3.97 -14.47 3.39
C HIS A 46 -4.49 -13.04 3.58
N THR A 47 -5.55 -12.70 2.87
CA THR A 47 -6.23 -11.41 3.02
C THR A 47 -7.45 -11.59 3.89
N VAL A 48 -7.64 -10.70 4.85
CA VAL A 48 -8.88 -10.58 5.63
C VAL A 48 -9.52 -9.22 5.33
N GLU A 49 -10.84 -9.21 5.21
CA GLU A 49 -11.61 -7.98 5.13
C GLU A 49 -12.19 -7.67 6.51
N ARG A 50 -11.89 -6.49 7.04
CA ARG A 50 -12.39 -6.05 8.36
C ARG A 50 -12.74 -4.57 8.30
N ASP A 51 -13.97 -4.24 8.65
CA ASP A 51 -14.50 -2.87 8.64
C ASP A 51 -14.37 -2.20 7.26
N GLY A 52 -14.58 -2.97 6.19
CA GLY A 52 -14.43 -2.50 4.80
C GLY A 52 -12.99 -2.24 4.35
N ARG A 53 -12.00 -2.63 5.16
CA ARG A 53 -10.57 -2.54 4.81
C ARG A 53 -10.01 -3.93 4.53
N ARG A 54 -9.17 -4.04 3.51
CA ARG A 54 -8.45 -5.28 3.21
C ARG A 54 -7.10 -5.26 3.93
N ILE A 55 -6.81 -6.33 4.66
CA ILE A 55 -5.56 -6.49 5.42
C ILE A 55 -4.91 -7.82 5.00
N HIS A 56 -3.67 -7.75 4.55
CA HIS A 56 -2.83 -8.92 4.35
C HIS A 56 -2.23 -9.37 5.69
N VAL A 57 -2.56 -10.59 6.09
CA VAL A 57 -2.05 -11.23 7.30
C VAL A 57 -0.96 -12.22 6.88
N ILE A 58 0.27 -11.93 7.28
CA ILE A 58 1.46 -12.68 6.88
C ILE A 58 2.06 -13.31 8.12
N ARG A 59 2.11 -14.63 8.15
CA ARG A 59 2.76 -15.40 9.20
C ARG A 59 4.16 -15.76 8.74
N ILE A 60 5.17 -15.34 9.50
CA ILE A 60 6.58 -15.59 9.25
C ILE A 60 7.20 -16.42 10.36
N VAL A 61 8.29 -17.11 10.04
CA VAL A 61 9.20 -17.72 11.00
C VAL A 61 10.59 -17.10 10.80
N THR A 62 11.12 -16.51 11.85
CA THR A 62 12.49 -15.98 11.88
C THR A 62 13.49 -17.11 12.04
N ASP A 63 14.78 -16.84 11.75
CA ASP A 63 15.83 -17.86 11.81
C ASP A 63 16.07 -18.44 13.21
N ASP A 64 15.70 -17.72 14.26
CA ASP A 64 15.66 -18.20 15.65
C ASP A 64 14.45 -19.11 15.96
N GLY A 65 13.62 -19.41 14.96
CA GLY A 65 12.45 -20.29 15.07
C GLY A 65 11.20 -19.61 15.62
N VAL A 66 11.20 -18.29 15.84
CA VAL A 66 10.05 -17.57 16.39
C VAL A 66 9.02 -17.29 15.30
N VAL A 67 7.75 -17.67 15.56
CA VAL A 67 6.63 -17.38 14.65
C VAL A 67 6.03 -16.02 14.96
N ARG A 68 5.92 -15.16 13.95
CA ARG A 68 5.29 -13.82 14.07
C ARG A 68 4.18 -13.66 13.05
N THR A 69 3.19 -12.83 13.38
CA THR A 69 2.09 -12.47 12.46
C THR A 69 2.14 -10.96 12.22
N VAL A 70 2.40 -10.58 10.97
CA VAL A 70 2.46 -9.19 10.51
C VAL A 70 1.16 -8.87 9.75
N ARG A 71 0.61 -7.68 9.98
CA ARG A 71 -0.61 -7.19 9.32
C ARG A 71 -0.24 -5.99 8.46
N VAL A 72 -0.52 -6.09 7.17
CA VAL A 72 -0.20 -5.06 6.18
C VAL A 72 -1.52 -4.59 5.54
N PRO A 73 -1.87 -3.31 5.61
CA PRO A 73 -2.99 -2.76 4.84
C PRO A 73 -2.81 -3.04 3.35
N ALA A 74 -3.83 -3.55 2.69
CA ALA A 74 -3.79 -3.81 1.25
C ALA A 74 -4.06 -2.53 0.44
N ASP A 75 -4.78 -1.58 1.04
CA ASP A 75 -5.08 -0.28 0.47
C ASP A 75 -4.01 0.70 0.97
N GLY A 76 -3.34 1.41 0.05
CA GLY A 76 -2.31 2.39 0.43
C GLY A 76 -2.95 3.53 1.25
N ASP A 77 -2.37 3.82 2.41
CA ASP A 77 -2.81 4.88 3.33
C ASP A 77 -2.85 6.27 2.67
#